data_AF-A0A0D0C142-F1
#
_entry.id   AF-A0A0D0C142-F1
#
_cell.length_a   1.000
_cell.length_b   1.000
_cell.length_c   1.000
_cell.angle_alpha   90.00
_cell.angle_beta   90.00
_cell.angle_gamma   90.00
#
_symmetry.space_group_name_H-M   'P 1'
#
loop_
_entity.id
_entity.type
_entity.pdbx_description
1 polymer ?
#
loop_
_entity_poly.entity_id
_entity_poly.type
_entity_poly.pdbx_seq_one_letter_code
_entity_poly.pdbx_strand_id
1 'polypeptide(L)'
;MKTVIFAPDHVVALVTAYYTVKNGVDIAVKVCMIMQTRQRQQDNSCELTKVELYGDFSSLLQAISSLSSENHQELRVKRSD
;
A
#
# COMPACT_ATOMS: atom_id res chain seq x y z
N MET A 1 -15.67 7.04 2.73
CA MET A 1 -15.48 8.04 3.81
C MET A 1 -13.99 8.27 3.96
N LYS A 2 -13.51 9.50 3.78
CA LYS A 2 -12.10 9.87 3.97
C LYS A 2 -12.03 10.85 5.14
N THR A 3 -11.17 10.58 6.10
CA THR A 3 -10.97 11.45 7.27
C THR A 3 -9.54 11.93 7.24
N VAL A 4 -9.33 13.23 7.27
CA VAL A 4 -8.00 13.84 7.31
C VAL A 4 -7.93 14.74 8.54
N ILE A 5 -6.90 14.55 9.34
CA ILE A 5 -6.62 15.30 10.56
C ILE A 5 -5.27 15.99 10.36
N PHE A 6 -5.26 17.31 10.50
CA PHE A 6 -4.05 18.12 10.43
C PHE A 6 -3.57 18.45 11.84
N ALA A 7 -2.31 18.17 12.10
CA ALA A 7 -1.57 18.61 13.29
C ALA A 7 -0.34 19.43 12.83
N PRO A 8 0.33 20.16 13.73
CA PRO A 8 1.38 21.11 13.35
C PRO A 8 2.51 20.52 12.49
N ASP A 9 2.96 19.32 12.83
CA ASP A 9 4.10 18.66 12.14
C ASP A 9 3.70 17.36 11.42
N HIS A 10 2.41 17.00 11.46
CA HIS A 10 1.93 15.75 10.88
C HIS A 10 0.50 15.83 10.35
N VAL A 11 0.24 15.05 9.30
CA VAL A 11 -1.09 14.86 8.71
C VAL A 11 -1.45 13.38 8.84
N VAL A 12 -2.59 13.10 9.46
CA VAL A 12 -3.14 11.74 9.57
C VAL A 12 -4.31 11.61 8.60
N ALA A 13 -4.27 10.63 7.71
CA ALA A 13 -5.31 10.38 6.73
C ALA A 13 -5.80 8.93 6.81
N LEU A 14 -7.10 8.74 7.05
CA LEU A 14 -7.76 7.46 6.88
C LEU A 14 -8.24 7.35 5.43
N VAL A 15 -7.60 6.47 4.67
CA VAL A 15 -7.81 6.29 3.23
C VAL A 15 -8.13 4.83 2.90
N THR A 16 -8.67 4.61 1.70
CA THR A 16 -8.74 3.27 1.10
C THR A 16 -7.74 3.25 -0.04
N ALA A 17 -6.75 2.37 0.06
CA ALA A 17 -5.78 2.12 -0.99
C ALA A 17 -6.31 1.00 -1.89
N TYR A 18 -6.29 1.22 -3.20
CA TYR A 18 -6.70 0.23 -4.20
C TYR A 18 -5.45 -0.29 -4.91
N TYR A 19 -5.30 -1.61 -4.95
CA TYR A 19 -4.21 -2.30 -5.62
C TYR A 19 -4.78 -3.21 -6.69
N THR A 20 -4.34 -3.04 -7.93
CA THR A 20 -4.58 -4.00 -8.99
C THR A 20 -3.37 -4.93 -9.06
N VAL A 21 -3.58 -6.22 -8.78
CA VAL A 21 -2.50 -7.21 -8.90
C VAL A 21 -2.49 -7.86 -10.29
N LYS A 22 -1.40 -8.56 -10.64
CA LYS A 22 -1.07 -9.02 -12.00
C LYS A 22 -2.18 -9.80 -12.72
N ASN A 23 -3.09 -10.45 -12.01
CA ASN A 23 -4.21 -11.21 -12.57
C ASN A 23 -5.53 -10.41 -12.66
N GLY A 24 -5.50 -9.08 -12.53
CA GLY A 24 -6.69 -8.23 -12.61
C GLY A 24 -7.60 -8.30 -11.38
N VAL A 25 -7.11 -8.87 -10.26
CA VAL A 25 -7.83 -8.82 -8.99
C VAL A 25 -7.58 -7.46 -8.35
N ASP A 26 -8.66 -6.72 -8.12
CA ASP A 26 -8.62 -5.45 -7.40
C ASP A 26 -8.80 -5.67 -5.90
N ILE A 27 -7.88 -5.14 -5.11
CA ILE A 27 -7.85 -5.27 -3.66
C ILE A 27 -7.96 -3.89 -3.05
N ALA A 28 -8.96 -3.70 -2.19
CA ALA A 28 -9.14 -2.48 -1.41
C ALA A 28 -8.69 -2.70 0.04
N VAL A 29 -7.74 -1.91 0.50
CA VAL A 29 -7.22 -1.94 1.89
C VAL A 29 -7.53 -0.62 2.57
N LYS A 30 -8.12 -0.66 3.77
CA LYS A 30 -8.24 0.52 4.62
C LYS A 30 -6.89 0.78 5.30
N VAL A 31 -6.38 1.99 5.12
CA VAL A 31 -5.05 2.40 5.59
C VAL A 31 -5.17 3.70 6.38
N CYS A 32 -4.56 3.72 7.56
CA CYS A 32 -4.22 4.94 8.29
C CYS A 32 -2.82 5.37 7.86
N MET A 33 -2.72 6.52 7.21
CA MET A 33 -1.48 7.12 6.74
C MET A 33 -1.09 8.27 7.65
N ILE A 34 0.15 8.28 8.14
CA ILE A 34 0.73 9.37 8.92
C ILE A 34 1.87 9.98 8.09
N MET A 35 1.72 11.23 7.70
CA MET A 35 2.71 12.00 6.95
C MET A 35 3.34 13.03 7.89
N GLN A 36 4.64 12.96 8.11
CA GLN A 36 5.38 14.00 8.84
C GLN A 36 5.99 14.98 7.85
N THR A 37 5.85 16.25 8.16
CA THR A 37 6.37 17.33 7.33
C THR A 37 7.29 18.22 8.14
N ARG A 38 8.38 18.67 7.52
CA ARG A 38 9.28 19.67 8.09
C ARG A 38 9.20 20.93 7.25
N GLN A 39 8.92 22.05 7.91
CA GLN A 39 8.98 23.35 7.27
C GLN A 39 10.44 23.80 7.19
N ARG A 40 10.93 24.06 5.97
CA ARG A 40 12.26 24.67 5.76
C ARG A 40 12.12 26.18 5.87
N GLN A 41 12.85 26.79 6.80
CA GLN A 41 12.85 28.26 6.99
C GLN A 41 13.49 29.02 5.82
N GLN A 42 14.30 28.37 4.99
CA GLN A 42 15.09 29.03 3.94
C GLN A 42 14.28 29.40 2.70
N ASP A 43 13.22 28.66 2.39
CA ASP A 43 12.42 28.80 1.16
C ASP A 43 10.90 28.70 1.41
N ASN A 44 10.48 28.68 2.69
CA ASN A 44 9.08 28.40 3.08
C ASN A 44 8.50 27.12 2.46
N SER A 45 9.35 26.18 2.06
CA SER A 45 8.90 24.91 1.52
C SER A 45 8.51 23.95 2.64
N CYS A 46 7.53 23.11 2.34
CA CYS A 46 7.11 22.02 3.19
C CYS A 46 7.69 20.72 2.62
N GLU A 47 8.63 20.11 3.34
CA GLU A 47 9.25 18.86 2.93
C GLU A 47 8.58 17.69 3.65
N LEU A 48 8.13 16.69 2.89
CA LEU A 48 7.67 15.43 3.45
C LEU A 48 8.88 14.61 3.92
N THR A 49 8.99 14.39 5.23
CA THR A 49 10.17 13.73 5.83
C THR A 49 9.91 12.26 6.13
N LYS A 50 8.67 11.89 6.43
CA LYS A 50 8.31 10.51 6.78
C LYS A 50 6.87 10.19 6.37
N VAL A 51 6.66 8.96 5.90
CA VAL A 51 5.32 8.39 5.68
C VAL A 51 5.24 7.04 6.37
N GLU A 52 4.25 6.87 7.23
CA GLU A 52 3.93 5.59 7.87
C GLU A 52 2.53 5.15 7.46
N LEU A 53 2.37 3.87 7.14
CA LEU A 53 1.10 3.27 6.71
C LEU A 53 0.74 2.13 7.67
N TYR A 54 -0.45 2.20 8.25
CA TYR A 54 -1.00 1.17 9.12
C TYR A 54 -2.29 0.65 8.52
N GLY A 55 -2.41 -0.65 8.35
CA GLY A 55 -3.58 -1.29 7.78
C GLY A 55 -3.50 -2.79 7.93
N ASP A 56 -4.62 -3.47 7.72
CA ASP A 56 -4.61 -4.92 7.59
C ASP A 56 -4.19 -5.29 6.17
N PHE A 57 -2.93 -5.67 6.01
CA PHE A 57 -2.36 -6.08 4.74
C PHE A 57 -2.49 -7.59 4.49
N SER A 58 -3.19 -8.34 5.34
CA SER A 58 -3.28 -9.81 5.23
C SER A 58 -3.89 -10.24 3.90
N SER A 59 -4.99 -9.60 3.46
CA SER A 59 -5.64 -9.90 2.17
C SER A 59 -4.76 -9.54 0.97
N LEU A 60 -3.99 -8.44 1.07
CA LEU A 60 -3.04 -8.04 0.02
C LEU A 60 -1.90 -9.06 -0.08
N LEU A 61 -1.32 -9.45 1.06
CA LEU A 61 -0.25 -10.46 1.10
C LEU A 61 -0.74 -11.81 0.59
N GLN A 62 -1.93 -12.26 0.99
CA GLN A 62 -2.52 -13.51 0.52
C GLN A 62 -2.71 -13.52 -1.00
N ALA A 63 -3.24 -12.43 -1.57
CA ALA A 63 -3.43 -12.33 -3.01
C ALA A 63 -2.09 -12.28 -3.77
N ILE A 64 -1.06 -11.62 -3.22
CA ILE A 64 0.28 -11.65 -3.83
C ILE A 64 0.87 -13.07 -3.75
N SER A 65 0.68 -13.78 -2.64
CA SER A 65 1.15 -15.15 -2.47
C SER A 65 0.45 -16.14 -3.40
N SER A 66 -0.86 -16.00 -3.64
CA SER A 66 -1.58 -16.88 -4.58
C SER A 66 -1.05 -16.75 -6.00
N LEU A 67 -0.68 -15.54 -6.44
CA LEU A 67 -0.05 -15.30 -7.75
C LEU A 67 1.30 -16.00 -7.90
N SER A 68 2.07 -16.08 -6.82
CA SER A 68 3.35 -16.81 -6.84
C SER A 68 3.17 -18.32 -6.93
N SER A 69 2.04 -18.85 -6.47
CA SER A 69 1.75 -20.29 -6.47
C SER A 69 1.28 -20.83 -7.83
N GLU A 70 0.60 -20.02 -8.64
CA GLU A 70 0.14 -20.40 -9.98
C GLU A 70 1.31 -20.67 -10.94
N ASN A 71 2.40 -19.89 -10.84
CA ASN A 71 3.61 -20.11 -11.65
C ASN A 71 4.30 -21.46 -11.37
N HIS A 72 4.08 -22.09 -10.21
CA HIS A 72 4.66 -23.38 -9.90
C HIS A 72 3.81 -24.57 -10.39
N GLN A 73 2.52 -24.37 -10.69
CA GLN A 73 1.69 -25.44 -11.23
C GLN A 73 1.83 -25.60 -12.76
N GLU A 74 2.06 -24.52 -13.52
CA GLU A 74 2.29 -24.64 -14.97
C GLU A 74 3.62 -25.33 -15.32
N LEU A 75 4.63 -25.27 -14.45
CA LEU A 75 5.93 -25.94 -14.66
C LEU A 75 5.90 -27.45 -14.41
N ARG A 76 4.81 -28.02 -13.88
CA ARG A 76 4.71 -29.47 -13.57
C ARG A 76 3.92 -30.30 -14.58
N VAL A 77 3.35 -29.69 -15.62
CA VAL A 77 2.61 -30.43 -16.67
C VAL A 77 3.28 -30.22 -18.02
N LYS A 78 4.45 -30.83 -18.21
CA LYS A 78 5.04 -31.15 -19.54
C LYS A 78 6.25 -32.09 -19.39
N ARG A 79 6.01 -33.29 -18.88
CA ARG A 79 6.82 -34.49 -19.19
C ARG A 79 5.88 -35.68 -19.21
N SER A 80 5.25 -35.89 -20.35
CA SER A 80 4.62 -37.16 -20.69
C SER A 80 5.33 -37.67 -21.94
N ASP A 81 5.97 -38.83 -21.72
CA ASP A 81 6.42 -39.89 -22.62
C ASP A 81 7.34 -39.56 -23.81
#